data_AF-A0A7V9VP00-F1
#
_entry.id   AF-A0A7V9VP00-F1
#
_cell.length_a   1.000
_cell.length_b   1.000
_cell.length_c   1.000
_cell.angle_alpha   90.00
_cell.angle_beta   90.00
_cell.angle_gamma   90.00
#
_symmetry.space_group_name_H-M   'P 1'
#
loop_
_entity.id
_entity.type
_entity.pdbx_description
1 polymer ?
#
loop_
_entity_poly.entity_id
_entity_poly.type
_entity_poly.pdbx_seq_one_letter_code
_entity_poly.pdbx_strand_id
1 'polypeptide(L)' 'MIIDDYSDFLGARKAVDEYLGQLEVPIMLHRLDTCARLIVKPGEA' A
#
# COMPACT_ATOMS: atom_id res chain seq x y z
N MET A 1 -7.26 2.32 -2.89
CA MET A 1 -6.86 0.90 -2.91
C MET A 1 -6.74 0.42 -1.49
N ILE A 2 -7.35 -0.72 -1.16
CA ILE A 2 -7.29 -1.33 0.18
C ILE A 2 -6.43 -2.60 0.07
N ILE A 3 -5.59 -2.86 1.07
CA ILE A 3 -4.78 -4.06 1.19
C ILE A 3 -5.04 -4.64 2.59
N ASP A 4 -5.64 -5.82 2.68
CA ASP A 4 -6.07 -6.43 3.95
C ASP A 4 -4.89 -7.06 4.70
N ASP A 5 -4.12 -7.93 4.03
CA ASP A 5 -3.05 -8.73 4.66
C ASP A 5 -1.65 -8.11 4.59
N TYR A 6 -1.53 -6.77 4.59
CA TYR A 6 -0.24 -6.12 4.31
C TYR A 6 0.84 -6.45 5.35
N SER A 7 0.48 -6.63 6.62
CA SER A 7 1.49 -6.85 7.68
C SER A 7 1.68 -8.33 8.03
N ASP A 8 0.61 -9.13 7.99
CA ASP A 8 0.62 -10.51 8.46
C ASP A 8 1.07 -11.50 7.39
N PHE A 9 0.95 -11.14 6.10
CA PHE A 9 1.42 -11.97 5.00
C PHE A 9 2.64 -11.36 4.30
N LEU A 10 3.82 -11.95 4.53
CA LEU A 10 5.09 -11.47 3.96
C LEU A 10 5.06 -11.39 2.42
N GLY A 11 4.36 -12.32 1.76
CA GLY A 11 4.19 -12.30 0.30
C GLY A 11 3.42 -11.07 -0.18
N ALA A 12 2.31 -10.73 0.48
CA ALA A 12 1.54 -9.53 0.18
C ALA A 12 2.36 -8.28 0.42
N ARG A 13 3.08 -8.20 1.55
CA ARG A 13 3.97 -7.08 1.85
C ARG A 13 5.01 -6.87 0.76
N LYS A 14 5.72 -7.93 0.36
CA LYS A 14 6.77 -7.85 -0.68
C LYS A 14 6.22 -7.39 -2.02
N ALA A 15 5.11 -7.98 -2.47
CA ALA A 15 4.50 -7.62 -3.75
C ALA A 15 4.03 -6.16 -3.77
N VAL A 16 3.43 -5.69 -2.67
CA VAL A 16 3.02 -4.28 -2.53
C VAL A 16 4.23 -3.36 -2.49
N ASP A 17 5.24 -3.67 -1.69
CA ASP A 17 6.45 -2.85 -1.56
C ASP A 17 7.19 -2.76 -2.91
N GLU A 18 7.27 -3.85 -3.67
CA GLU A 18 7.87 -3.89 -5.01
C GLU A 18 7.10 -2.99 -5.99
N TYR A 19 5.78 -3.13 -6.05
CA TYR A 19 4.95 -2.31 -6.93
C TYR A 19 5.01 -0.82 -6.58
N LEU A 20 4.89 -0.47 -5.29
CA LEU A 20 4.94 0.91 -4.83
C LEU A 20 6.34 1.53 -5.05
N GLY A 21 7.41 0.75 -4.94
CA GLY A 21 8.78 1.21 -5.19
C GLY A 21 9.07 1.56 -6.65
N GLN A 22 8.24 1.12 -7.60
CA GLN A 22 8.33 1.46 -9.02
C GLN A 22 7.60 2.75 -9.39
N LEU A 23 6.79 3.31 -8.47
CA LEU A 23 6.03 4.53 -8.74
C LEU A 23 6.92 5.77 -8.56
N GLU A 24 6.84 6.70 -9.51
CA GLU A 24 7.59 7.97 -9.47
C GLU A 24 7.12 8.89 -8.34
N VAL A 25 5.85 8.76 -7.94
CA VAL A 25 5.25 9.56 -6.89
C VAL A 25 5.26 8.79 -5.58
N PRO A 26 5.83 9.35 -4.50
CA PRO A 26 5.76 8.74 -3.18
C PRO A 26 4.31 8.54 -2.75
N ILE A 27 3.95 7.31 -2.41
CA ILE A 27 2.60 6.97 -1.96
C ILE A 27 2.54 6.94 -0.44
N MET A 28 1.58 7.68 0.13
CA MET A 28 1.24 7.56 1.55
C MET A 28 0.39 6.30 1.78
N LEU A 29 0.92 5.37 2.56
CA LEU A 29 0.25 4.11 2.91
C LEU A 29 -0.38 4.23 4.30
N HIS A 30 -1.67 4.59 4.35
CA HIS A 30 -2.39 4.78 5.60
C HIS A 30 -2.61 3.45 6.32
N ARG A 31 -2.36 3.43 7.63
CA ARG A 31 -2.69 2.29 8.49
C ARG A 31 -4.18 2.33 8.85
N LEU A 32 -4.89 1.23 8.59
CA LEU A 32 -6.27 1.05 9.06
C LEU A 32 -6.29 0.35 10.42
N ASP A 33 -5.55 -0.77 10.54
CA ASP A 33 -5.41 -1.53 11.78
C ASP A 33 -3.99 -2.16 11.89
N THR A 34 -3.87 -3.27 12.61
CA THR A 34 -2.61 -4.01 12.75
C THR A 34 -2.11 -4.54 11.41
N CYS A 35 -3.01 -5.02 10.54
CA CYS A 35 -2.66 -5.69 9.30
C CYS A 35 -2.89 -4.83 8.06
N ALA A 36 -4.06 -4.19 7.94
CA ALA A 36 -4.57 -3.57 6.73
C ALA A 36 -4.02 -2.16 6.46
N ARG A 37 -4.00 -1.80 5.17
CA ARG A 37 -3.57 -0.50 4.65
C ARG A 37 -4.53 0.07 3.61
N LEU A 38 -4.54 1.40 3.52
CA LEU A 38 -5.32 2.17 2.54
C LEU A 38 -4.41 3.14 1.80
N ILE A 39 -4.60 3.22 0.49
CA ILE A 39 -4.04 4.25 -0.38
C ILE A 39 -5.20 5.04 -0.98
N VAL A 40 -5.12 6.36 -0.88
CA VAL A 40 -5.97 7.27 -1.65
C VAL A 40 -5.25 7.59 -2.95
N LYS A 41 -5.87 7.21 -4.09
CA LYS A 41 -5.31 7.54 -5.40
C LYS A 41 -5.33 9.07 -5.55
N PRO A 42 -4.22 9.71 -5.96
CA PRO A 42 -4.23 11.14 -6.28
C PRO A 42 -5.31 11.44 -7.32
N GLY A 43 -6.08 12.50 -7.11
CA GLY A 43 -6.98 13.03 -8.13
C GLY A 43 -6.18 13.68 -9.25
N GLU A 44 -6.73 13.71 -10.45
CA GLU A 44 -6.27 14.62 -11.50
C GLU A 44 -6.69 16.05 -11.09
N ALA A 45 -5.81 17.03 -11.35
CA ALA A 45 -6.09 18.44 -11.11
C ALA A 45 -6.92 19.05 -12.25
#